data_AF-A0A1V5NKK8-F1
#
_entry.id   AF-A0A1V5NKK8-F1
#
_cell.length_a   1.000
_cell.length_b   1.000
_cell.length_c   1.000
_cell.angle_alpha   90.00
_cell.angle_beta   90.00
_cell.angle_gamma   90.00
#
_symmetry.space_group_name_H-M   'P 1'
#
loop_
_entity.id
_entity.type
_entity.pdbx_description
1 polymer ?
#
loop_
_entity_poly.entity_id
_entity_poly.type
_entity_poly.pdbx_seq_one_letter_code
_entity_poly.pdbx_strand_id
1 'polypeptide(L)'
;MRVCASNGACLQPDGLENGLSGLWAPVARMRTGYCEYNCNLCGQVCPTGAIRKLSLDAKYKHPIGRAVFDKNFCIPYRRNEDCLVCEEHCPVPDKAIRFERREATAPDGTKRMIKYPYVVADMCIGCGICENKCPLPGRPGIFVSNERAR
;
A
#
# COMPACT_ATOMS: atom_id res chain seq x y z
N MET A 1 15.86 -12.42 1.63
CA MET A 1 14.99 -13.29 0.80
C MET A 1 15.10 -12.90 -0.67
N ARG A 2 15.84 -13.65 -1.51
CA ARG A 2 15.93 -13.37 -2.97
C ARG A 2 14.69 -13.78 -3.79
N VAL A 3 13.67 -14.37 -3.14
CA VAL A 3 12.48 -14.95 -3.82
C VAL A 3 11.38 -13.92 -4.13
N CYS A 4 11.35 -12.78 -3.43
CA CYS A 4 10.33 -11.77 -3.70
C CYS A 4 10.63 -11.06 -5.03
N ALA A 5 9.63 -10.98 -5.92
CA ALA A 5 9.74 -10.35 -7.25
C ALA A 5 10.19 -8.88 -7.19
N SER A 6 9.97 -8.19 -6.07
CA SER A 6 10.53 -6.85 -5.83
C SER A 6 12.01 -6.91 -5.41
N ASN A 7 12.79 -7.88 -5.90
CA ASN A 7 14.17 -8.17 -5.50
C ASN A 7 14.39 -8.32 -3.98
N GLY A 8 13.42 -8.87 -3.26
CA GLY A 8 13.49 -8.96 -1.80
C GLY A 8 13.11 -7.68 -1.06
N ALA A 9 12.84 -6.56 -1.73
CA ALA A 9 12.64 -5.27 -1.08
C ALA A 9 11.35 -5.19 -0.24
N CYS A 10 10.28 -5.91 -0.61
CA CYS A 10 9.03 -5.94 0.15
C CYS A 10 9.16 -6.75 1.45
N LEU A 11 9.67 -7.99 1.37
CA LEU A 11 9.79 -8.87 2.54
C LEU A 11 11.17 -8.70 3.19
N GLN A 12 11.22 -7.96 4.30
CA GLN A 12 12.41 -7.73 5.10
C GLN A 12 12.32 -8.47 6.44
N PRO A 13 13.44 -8.78 7.11
CA PRO A 13 13.40 -9.26 8.49
C PRO A 13 12.93 -8.15 9.44
N ASP A 14 12.13 -8.50 10.44
CA ASP A 14 11.50 -7.58 11.41
C ASP A 14 12.48 -6.77 12.29
N GLY A 15 13.73 -7.22 12.40
CA GLY A 15 14.65 -6.68 13.40
C GLY A 15 14.10 -6.92 14.81
N LEU A 16 13.75 -5.87 15.53
CA LEU A 16 13.25 -5.93 16.92
C LEU A 16 11.86 -5.26 17.10
N GLU A 17 11.18 -4.90 16.01
CA GLU A 17 9.95 -4.10 16.10
C GLU A 17 8.77 -4.86 16.71
N ASN A 18 8.64 -6.17 16.47
CA ASN A 18 7.65 -7.02 17.15
C ASN A 18 8.27 -7.85 18.29
N GLY A 19 9.35 -7.35 18.89
CA GLY A 19 10.03 -8.00 20.02
C GLY A 19 10.94 -9.16 19.62
N LEU A 20 11.55 -9.82 20.63
CA LEU A 20 12.50 -10.93 20.43
C LEU A 20 11.88 -12.13 19.69
N SER A 21 10.57 -12.36 19.86
CA SER A 21 9.83 -13.41 19.14
C SER A 21 9.66 -13.11 17.65
N GLY A 22 9.69 -11.83 17.26
CA GLY A 22 9.62 -11.39 15.86
C GLY A 22 10.98 -11.34 15.17
N LEU A 23 12.10 -11.51 15.91
CA LEU A 23 13.44 -11.45 15.35
C LEU A 23 13.59 -12.43 14.17
N TRP A 24 13.98 -11.90 13.00
CA TRP A 24 14.05 -12.60 11.71
C TRP A 24 12.73 -13.00 11.04
N ALA A 25 11.58 -12.76 11.66
CA ALA A 25 10.30 -12.97 11.01
C ALA A 25 10.17 -12.08 9.76
N PRO A 26 9.57 -12.59 8.67
CA PRO A 26 9.37 -11.79 7.47
C PRO A 26 8.28 -10.74 7.72
N VAL A 27 8.62 -9.46 7.58
CA VAL A 27 7.69 -8.35 7.59
C VAL A 27 7.63 -7.66 6.24
N ALA A 28 6.43 -7.21 5.87
CA ALA A 28 6.23 -6.45 4.65
C ALA A 28 6.56 -4.97 4.88
N ARG A 29 7.63 -4.49 4.26
CA ARG A 29 8.05 -3.08 4.22
C ARG A 29 7.61 -2.46 2.90
N MET A 30 6.43 -1.84 2.91
CA MET A 30 5.79 -1.32 1.70
C MET A 30 6.49 -0.07 1.13
N ARG A 31 7.26 0.64 1.96
CA ARG A 31 8.08 1.76 1.49
C ARG A 31 9.27 1.32 0.63
N THR A 32 9.92 0.21 0.98
CA THR A 32 11.12 -0.29 0.26
C THR A 32 10.78 -1.15 -0.94
N GLY A 33 9.66 -1.89 -0.89
CA GLY A 33 9.13 -2.65 -2.02
C GLY A 33 7.63 -2.89 -1.85
N TYR A 34 7.01 -3.63 -2.76
CA TYR A 34 5.57 -3.88 -2.71
C TYR A 34 5.27 -5.34 -3.06
N CYS A 35 4.05 -5.79 -2.73
CA CYS A 35 3.56 -7.09 -3.15
C CYS A 35 3.15 -7.01 -4.63
N GLU A 36 4.01 -7.53 -5.51
CA GLU A 36 3.75 -7.61 -6.95
C GLU A 36 2.45 -8.37 -7.21
N TYR A 37 1.49 -7.77 -7.92
CA TYR A 37 0.13 -8.28 -8.11
C TYR A 37 0.12 -9.70 -8.68
N ASN A 38 0.94 -9.97 -9.70
CA ASN A 38 0.97 -11.26 -10.40
C ASN A 38 2.02 -12.25 -9.86
N CYS A 39 2.53 -12.05 -8.63
CA CYS A 39 3.50 -12.95 -8.00
C CYS A 39 2.94 -13.64 -6.76
N ASN A 40 3.12 -14.96 -6.61
CA ASN A 40 2.79 -15.70 -5.39
C ASN A 40 3.96 -16.57 -4.86
N LEU A 41 5.19 -16.33 -5.37
CA LEU A 41 6.36 -17.18 -5.10
C LEU A 41 6.69 -17.30 -3.60
N CYS A 42 6.52 -16.24 -2.82
CA CYS A 42 6.80 -16.25 -1.38
C CYS A 42 5.98 -17.32 -0.62
N GLY A 43 4.72 -17.52 -0.99
CA GLY A 43 3.87 -18.57 -0.41
C GLY A 43 4.19 -19.97 -0.95
N GLN A 44 4.87 -20.08 -2.09
CA GLN A 44 5.30 -21.37 -2.65
C GLN A 44 6.56 -21.91 -1.95
N VAL A 45 7.44 -21.02 -1.48
CA VAL A 45 8.73 -21.39 -0.89
C VAL A 45 8.77 -21.35 0.64
N CYS A 46 7.73 -20.82 1.30
CA CYS A 46 7.73 -20.60 2.74
C CYS A 46 7.76 -21.95 3.49
N PRO A 47 8.85 -22.30 4.20
CA PRO A 47 8.98 -23.61 4.84
C PRO A 47 8.13 -23.74 6.12
N THR A 48 7.86 -22.63 6.80
CA THR A 48 7.11 -22.60 8.07
C THR A 48 5.60 -22.47 7.86
N GLY A 49 5.14 -22.17 6.65
CA GLY A 49 3.73 -21.86 6.38
C GLY A 49 3.27 -20.50 6.91
N ALA A 50 4.18 -19.64 7.39
CA ALA A 50 3.85 -18.28 7.83
C ALA A 50 3.22 -17.44 6.71
N ILE A 51 3.66 -17.65 5.46
CA ILE A 51 3.03 -17.11 4.26
C ILE A 51 2.20 -18.21 3.63
N ARG A 52 0.88 -17.99 3.57
CA ARG A 52 -0.07 -18.96 3.01
C ARG A 52 0.23 -19.20 1.52
N LYS A 53 0.24 -20.47 1.13
CA LYS A 53 0.29 -20.89 -0.28
C LYS A 53 -1.05 -20.57 -0.96
N LEU A 54 -1.09 -19.53 -1.77
CA LEU A 54 -2.28 -19.10 -2.52
C LEU A 54 -2.05 -19.27 -4.02
N SER A 55 -3.07 -19.70 -4.77
CA SER A 55 -3.11 -19.49 -6.22
C SER A 55 -3.23 -17.99 -6.53
N LEU A 56 -2.95 -17.58 -7.77
CA LEU A 56 -3.10 -16.17 -8.18
C LEU A 56 -4.54 -15.69 -8.00
N ASP A 57 -5.52 -16.49 -8.43
CA ASP A 57 -6.95 -16.16 -8.28
C ASP A 57 -7.37 -15.98 -6.81
N ALA A 58 -6.85 -16.83 -5.92
CA ALA A 58 -7.10 -16.71 -4.50
C ALA A 58 -6.42 -15.47 -3.92
N LYS A 59 -5.19 -15.18 -4.36
CA LYS A 59 -4.43 -14.01 -3.92
C LYS A 59 -5.13 -12.70 -4.29
N TYR A 60 -5.69 -12.58 -5.48
CA TYR A 60 -6.42 -11.38 -5.91
C TYR A 60 -7.62 -11.04 -5.02
N LYS A 61 -8.13 -12.02 -4.27
CA LYS A 61 -9.27 -11.88 -3.35
C LYS A 61 -8.86 -11.93 -1.88
N HIS A 62 -7.56 -12.08 -1.58
CA HIS A 62 -7.05 -12.25 -0.23
C HIS A 62 -6.32 -10.98 0.24
N PRO A 63 -6.99 -10.09 1.00
CA PRO A 63 -6.33 -8.89 1.49
C PRO A 63 -5.29 -9.24 2.55
N ILE A 64 -4.04 -8.82 2.30
CA ILE A 64 -2.94 -8.91 3.28
C ILE A 64 -2.89 -7.68 4.20
N GLY A 65 -3.64 -6.64 3.86
CA GLY A 65 -3.77 -5.39 4.60
C GLY A 65 -4.70 -4.44 3.85
N ARG A 66 -4.83 -3.21 4.33
CA ARG A 66 -5.60 -2.14 3.68
C ARG A 66 -4.80 -0.85 3.63
N ALA A 67 -4.89 -0.13 2.52
CA ALA A 67 -4.28 1.18 2.39
C ALA A 67 -5.08 2.21 3.20
N VAL A 68 -4.39 3.07 3.93
CA VAL A 68 -4.95 4.13 4.78
C VAL A 68 -4.23 5.44 4.46
N PHE A 69 -4.99 6.50 4.21
CA PHE A 69 -4.43 7.83 3.97
C PHE A 69 -4.08 8.53 5.29
N ASP A 70 -2.85 9.02 5.38
CA ASP A 70 -2.47 9.98 6.40
C ASP A 70 -2.80 11.38 5.89
N LYS A 71 -3.95 11.90 6.33
CA LYS A 71 -4.47 13.22 5.89
C LYS A 71 -3.55 14.39 6.26
N ASN A 72 -2.63 14.20 7.22
CA ASN A 72 -1.66 15.23 7.61
C ASN A 72 -0.49 15.35 6.62
N PHE A 73 -0.22 14.31 5.83
CA PHE A 73 0.91 14.26 4.91
C PHE A 73 0.48 14.20 3.44
N CYS A 74 -0.62 13.52 3.14
CA CYS A 74 -1.11 13.35 1.77
C CYS A 74 -1.33 14.70 1.06
N ILE A 75 -0.77 14.83 -0.15
CA ILE A 75 -0.72 16.10 -0.90
C ILE A 75 -2.12 16.70 -1.12
N PRO A 76 -3.13 15.95 -1.64
CA PRO A 76 -4.49 16.46 -1.76
C PRO A 76 -5.11 16.93 -0.45
N TYR A 77 -4.90 16.20 0.65
CA TYR A 77 -5.49 16.53 1.95
C TYR A 77 -4.81 17.71 2.64
N ARG A 78 -3.48 17.81 2.54
CA ARG A 78 -2.68 18.81 3.26
C ARG A 78 -2.55 20.11 2.49
N ARG A 79 -2.42 20.03 1.16
CA ARG A 79 -2.05 21.16 0.30
C ARG A 79 -3.14 21.54 -0.70
N ASN A 80 -4.24 20.79 -0.82
CA ASN A 80 -5.26 21.04 -1.83
C ASN A 80 -4.65 21.10 -3.25
N GLU A 81 -3.73 20.17 -3.53
CA GLU A 81 -3.09 19.98 -4.82
C GLU A 81 -3.44 18.58 -5.37
N ASP A 82 -3.64 18.46 -6.68
CA ASP A 82 -3.94 17.18 -7.30
C ASP A 82 -2.72 16.24 -7.27
N CYS A 83 -2.96 14.99 -6.87
CA CYS A 83 -1.98 13.90 -6.93
C CYS A 83 -2.70 12.60 -7.27
N LEU A 84 -2.40 12.02 -8.43
CA LEU A 84 -3.11 10.88 -9.00
C LEU A 84 -2.37 9.54 -8.87
N VAL A 85 -1.13 9.58 -8.40
CA VAL A 85 -0.16 8.48 -8.35
C VAL A 85 -0.75 7.17 -7.78
N CYS A 86 -1.59 7.28 -6.74
CA CYS A 86 -2.15 6.11 -6.06
C CYS A 86 -3.14 5.31 -6.94
N GLU A 87 -3.98 5.99 -7.73
CA GLU A 87 -4.93 5.35 -8.64
C GLU A 87 -4.20 4.81 -9.88
N GLU A 88 -3.29 5.61 -10.45
CA GLU A 88 -2.52 5.25 -11.64
C GLU A 88 -1.78 3.93 -11.44
N HIS A 89 -1.11 3.78 -10.30
CA HIS A 89 -0.34 2.58 -9.97
C HIS A 89 -1.14 1.47 -9.29
N CYS A 90 -2.42 1.64 -8.99
CA CYS A 90 -3.21 0.57 -8.41
C CYS A 90 -3.33 -0.59 -9.42
N PRO A 91 -2.88 -1.82 -9.09
CA PRO A 91 -2.86 -2.94 -10.03
C PRO A 91 -4.22 -3.64 -10.15
N VAL A 92 -5.14 -3.36 -9.23
CA VAL A 92 -6.49 -3.93 -9.25
C VAL A 92 -7.25 -3.37 -10.47
N PRO A 93 -7.89 -4.22 -11.30
CA PRO A 93 -8.56 -3.78 -12.53
C PRO A 93 -9.53 -2.60 -12.34
N ASP A 94 -10.42 -2.69 -11.34
CA ASP A 94 -11.43 -1.65 -11.05
C ASP A 94 -10.95 -0.52 -10.14
N LYS A 95 -9.64 -0.47 -9.87
CA LYS A 95 -8.93 0.50 -9.03
C LYS A 95 -9.49 0.58 -7.60
N ALA A 96 -8.72 0.07 -6.63
CA ALA A 96 -9.06 0.12 -5.22
C ALA A 96 -8.93 1.53 -4.60
N ILE A 97 -8.36 2.49 -5.32
CA ILE A 97 -8.22 3.89 -4.89
C ILE A 97 -8.90 4.75 -5.95
N ARG A 98 -9.82 5.61 -5.52
CA ARG A 98 -10.64 6.48 -6.38
C ARG A 98 -10.59 7.91 -5.85
N PHE A 99 -11.14 8.84 -6.63
CA PHE A 99 -11.17 10.25 -6.28
C PHE A 99 -12.58 10.78 -6.10
N GLU A 100 -12.74 11.62 -5.08
CA GLU A 100 -13.88 12.52 -4.92
C GLU A 100 -13.43 13.94 -5.26
N ARG A 101 -14.24 14.67 -6.02
CA ARG A 101 -13.95 16.06 -6.38
C ARG A 101 -14.61 17.00 -5.37
N ARG A 102 -13.83 17.86 -4.73
CA ARG A 102 -14.34 18.87 -3.80
C ARG A 102 -13.75 20.23 -4.13
N GLU A 103 -14.52 21.29 -3.93
CA GLU A 103 -14.00 22.65 -4.04
C GLU A 103 -13.07 22.92 -2.86
N ALA A 104 -11.86 23.41 -3.16
CA ALA A 104 -10.90 23.83 -2.16
C ALA A 104 -10.08 25.02 -2.66
N THR A 105 -9.56 25.80 -1.71
CA THR A 105 -8.58 26.85 -2.00
C THR A 105 -7.21 26.20 -2.14
N ALA A 106 -6.65 26.29 -3.34
CA ALA A 106 -5.30 25.82 -3.63
C ALA A 106 -4.25 26.76 -3.01
N PRO A 107 -2.98 26.34 -2.92
CA PRO A 107 -1.92 27.15 -2.29
C PRO A 107 -1.66 28.49 -2.96
N ASP A 108 -2.05 28.63 -4.24
CA ASP A 108 -1.98 29.87 -5.02
C ASP A 108 -3.14 30.84 -4.72
N GLY A 109 -4.06 30.49 -3.80
CA GLY A 109 -5.22 31.28 -3.44
C GLY A 109 -6.42 31.10 -4.38
N THR A 110 -6.29 30.32 -5.44
CA THR A 110 -7.40 30.05 -6.37
C THR A 110 -8.36 29.01 -5.80
N LYS A 111 -9.66 29.20 -6.03
CA LYS A 111 -10.67 28.17 -5.77
C LYS A 111 -10.77 27.26 -6.98
N ARG A 112 -10.52 25.97 -6.80
CA ARG A 112 -10.64 24.96 -7.86
C ARG A 112 -11.12 23.64 -7.29
N MET A 113 -11.60 22.78 -8.18
CA MET A 113 -12.00 21.42 -7.83
C MET A 113 -10.76 20.55 -7.70
N ILE A 114 -10.48 20.08 -6.48
CA ILE A 114 -9.36 19.18 -6.17
C ILE A 114 -9.88 17.74 -6.05
N LYS A 115 -9.07 16.79 -6.51
CA LYS A 115 -9.35 15.36 -6.40
C LYS A 115 -8.78 14.79 -5.09
N TYR A 116 -9.65 14.49 -4.14
CA TYR A 116 -9.30 13.84 -2.89
C TYR A 116 -9.38 12.32 -3.01
N PRO A 117 -8.28 11.59 -2.77
CA PRO A 117 -8.29 10.14 -2.91
C PRO A 117 -8.93 9.46 -1.71
N TYR A 118 -9.67 8.39 -1.96
CA TYR A 118 -10.22 7.48 -0.95
C TYR A 118 -10.03 6.02 -1.36
N VAL A 119 -10.03 5.12 -0.38
CA VAL A 119 -9.82 3.68 -0.59
C VAL A 119 -11.16 2.96 -0.59
N VAL A 120 -11.42 2.16 -1.61
CA VAL A 120 -12.56 1.23 -1.66
C VAL A 120 -12.14 -0.04 -0.93
N ALA A 121 -12.58 -0.18 0.33
CA ALA A 121 -12.05 -1.17 1.27
C ALA A 121 -12.18 -2.63 0.82
N ASP A 122 -13.20 -2.95 0.01
CA ASP A 122 -13.48 -4.31 -0.47
C ASP A 122 -12.61 -4.71 -1.68
N MET A 123 -12.05 -3.72 -2.38
CA MET A 123 -11.17 -3.95 -3.54
C MET A 123 -9.70 -3.90 -3.15
N CYS A 124 -9.37 -3.29 -2.01
CA CYS A 124 -7.99 -3.13 -1.57
C CYS A 124 -7.42 -4.44 -1.02
N ILE A 125 -6.43 -5.00 -1.72
CA ILE A 125 -5.73 -6.21 -1.27
C ILE A 125 -4.51 -5.92 -0.36
N GLY A 126 -4.17 -4.65 -0.13
CA GLY A 126 -3.02 -4.27 0.69
C GLY A 126 -1.65 -4.47 0.02
N CYS A 127 -1.56 -4.33 -1.31
CA CYS A 127 -0.32 -4.59 -2.04
C CYS A 127 0.84 -3.62 -1.75
N GLY A 128 0.56 -2.42 -1.24
CA GLY A 128 1.58 -1.44 -0.86
C GLY A 128 2.19 -0.61 -2.00
N ILE A 129 1.79 -0.81 -3.26
CA ILE A 129 2.32 -0.04 -4.40
C ILE A 129 2.10 1.48 -4.20
N CYS A 130 0.94 1.87 -3.68
CA CYS A 130 0.61 3.26 -3.40
C CYS A 130 1.53 3.90 -2.35
N GLU A 131 1.99 3.14 -1.35
CA GLU A 131 2.95 3.60 -0.33
C GLU A 131 4.36 3.72 -0.93
N ASN A 132 4.77 2.71 -1.71
CA ASN A 132 6.06 2.68 -2.38
C ASN A 132 6.23 3.83 -3.39
N LYS A 133 5.20 4.10 -4.19
CA LYS A 133 5.22 5.13 -5.24
C LYS A 133 4.86 6.52 -4.74
N CYS A 134 4.53 6.68 -3.45
CA CYS A 134 4.20 7.98 -2.89
C CYS A 134 5.37 8.97 -3.11
N PRO A 135 5.13 10.12 -3.77
CA PRO A 135 6.19 11.04 -4.19
C PRO A 135 6.80 11.84 -3.04
N LEU A 136 6.22 11.77 -1.83
CA LEU A 136 6.80 12.41 -0.66
C LEU A 136 8.14 11.73 -0.32
N PRO A 137 9.24 12.48 -0.08
CA PRO A 137 10.57 11.90 0.12
C PRO A 137 10.72 11.15 1.44
N GLY A 138 9.98 11.55 2.48
CA GLY A 138 10.02 10.94 3.81
C GLY A 138 8.82 10.05 4.08
N ARG A 139 8.05 10.41 5.11
CA ARG A 139 6.82 9.71 5.51
C ARG A 139 5.79 9.77 4.36
N PRO A 140 5.29 8.62 3.88
CA PRO A 140 4.29 8.61 2.81
C PRO A 140 2.94 9.12 3.32
N GLY A 141 2.15 9.71 2.42
CA GLY A 141 0.80 10.18 2.71
C GLY A 141 -0.25 9.06 2.72
N ILE A 142 0.17 7.83 2.45
CA ILE A 142 -0.64 6.62 2.46
C ILE A 142 0.23 5.46 2.93
N PHE A 143 -0.30 4.59 3.79
CA PHE A 143 0.41 3.42 4.29
C PHE A 143 -0.51 2.21 4.34
N VAL A 144 0.05 1.00 4.32
CA VAL A 144 -0.72 -0.24 4.49
C VAL A 144 -0.80 -0.61 5.97
N SER A 145 -2.02 -0.78 6.48
CA SER A 145 -2.29 -1.27 7.83
C SER A 145 -2.84 -2.69 7.79
N ASN A 146 -2.53 -3.48 8.82
CA ASN A 146 -3.11 -4.80 9.06
C ASN A 146 -4.45 -4.75 9.78
N GLU A 147 -4.93 -3.56 10.16
CA GLU A 147 -6.23 -3.38 10.78
C GLU A 147 -7.33 -3.80 9.80
N ARG A 148 -8.03 -4.88 10.15
CA ARG A 148 -9.32 -5.19 9.55
C ARG A 148 -10.26 -4.08 9.98
N ALA A 149 -10.64 -3.20 9.05
CA ALA A 149 -11.75 -2.26 9.28
C ALA A 149 -12.89 -3.03 9.95
N ARG A 150 -13.13 -2.71 11.22
CA ARG A 150 -14.23 -3.24 12.03
C ARG A 150 -15.53 -2.62 11.56
#